data_AF-M8BP17-F1
#
_entry.id   AF-M8BP17-F1
#
_cell.length_a   1.000
_cell.length_b   1.000
_cell.length_c   1.000
_cell.angle_alpha   90.00
_cell.angle_beta   90.00
_cell.angle_gamma   90.00
#
_symmetry.space_group_name_H-M   'P 1'
#
loop_
_entity.id
_entity.type
_entity.pdbx_description
1 polymer ?
#
loop_
_entity_poly.entity_id
_entity_poly.type
_entity_poly.pdbx_seq_one_letter_code
_entity_poly.pdbx_strand_id
1 'polypeptide(L)'
;MWSPNVNISRDPGWGRGQETPGEDPTTASRYGVAFVKGLQGNSSASLLQTSACCKHATAYDLEDWGGVARYNFDARVTAQDLEDTYNPPFRSCVVDGKASCVMCAYTGINGVPACANSDLLTKTVRGDWGLDGYVASDCDAVAIMRDAQRYAPTPEDAVALALKAGLDIDCGTYMQQHAAAAVQQGKITEDDIDKALNNLFAVRMRLGHFDGDPRANIYGGLNAADICTPDHRALALEAAQDGIVLLKNDASILPLDRAAVASAAPNTDLLAGLSTMPSPAAEEGVASYHVEHIGPKRCDQLKFPAVVEVENHGPMDGKHSVLVYLRWANATAGRPAKQLIGFRRQHLKAGEKARLTFDISPCEHFSRVRKDGNKVVDRGSHFLMVDKHEMEITFEV
;
A
#
# COMPACT_ATOMS: atom_id res chain seq x y z
N MET A 1 -10.73 10.80 5.56
CA MET A 1 -9.49 10.67 6.34
C MET A 1 -8.31 10.51 5.40
N TRP A 2 -7.19 11.22 5.60
CA TRP A 2 -5.95 11.02 4.82
C TRP A 2 -5.15 9.84 5.36
N SER A 3 -5.71 8.65 5.25
CA SER A 3 -5.14 7.38 5.72
C SER A 3 -5.77 6.21 4.95
N PRO A 4 -5.06 5.08 4.79
CA PRO A 4 -3.72 4.76 5.32
C PRO A 4 -2.54 5.32 4.51
N ASN A 5 -1.36 5.38 5.14
CA ASN A 5 -0.09 5.47 4.41
C ASN A 5 0.31 4.04 3.98
N VAL A 6 0.42 3.81 2.67
CA VAL A 6 0.70 2.49 2.07
C VAL A 6 1.93 2.52 1.17
N ASN A 7 2.72 3.59 1.25
CA ASN A 7 4.01 3.65 0.57
C ASN A 7 4.92 2.53 1.07
N ILE A 8 5.83 2.11 0.19
CA ILE A 8 6.86 1.13 0.52
C ILE A 8 7.98 1.83 1.27
N SER A 9 8.32 1.38 2.48
CA SER A 9 9.49 1.85 3.22
C SER A 9 10.76 1.26 2.65
N ARG A 10 11.13 1.72 1.44
CA ARG A 10 12.28 1.21 0.67
C ARG A 10 13.62 1.62 1.26
N ASP A 11 13.73 2.87 1.70
CA ASP A 11 14.94 3.39 2.33
C ASP A 11 14.74 3.45 3.86
N PRO A 12 15.56 2.76 4.68
CA PRO A 12 15.43 2.79 6.14
C PRO A 12 15.73 4.17 6.75
N GLY A 13 16.35 5.09 6.00
CA GLY A 13 16.56 6.48 6.39
C GLY A 13 15.32 7.37 6.23
N TRP A 14 14.23 6.87 5.64
CA TRP A 14 13.02 7.65 5.45
C TRP A 14 12.32 7.96 6.77
N GLY A 15 12.25 9.26 7.13
CA GLY A 15 11.68 9.72 8.39
C GLY A 15 10.18 9.41 8.60
N ARG A 16 9.47 8.97 7.56
CA ARG A 16 8.06 8.56 7.63
C ARG A 16 7.86 7.06 7.40
N GLY A 17 8.93 6.26 7.32
CA GLY A 17 8.83 4.80 7.20
C GLY A 17 8.03 4.16 8.36
N GLN A 18 8.09 4.77 9.55
CA GLN A 18 7.29 4.39 10.74
C GLN A 18 5.76 4.47 10.54
N GLU A 19 5.27 5.22 9.55
CA GLU A 19 3.84 5.31 9.23
C GLU A 19 3.36 4.16 8.34
N THR A 20 4.28 3.37 7.78
CA THR A 20 4.00 2.37 6.76
C THR A 20 4.00 0.95 7.34
N PRO A 21 3.36 -0.01 6.66
CA PRO A 21 3.43 -1.42 7.02
C PRO A 21 4.74 -2.12 6.57
N GLY A 22 5.79 -1.37 6.22
CA GLY A 22 7.13 -1.89 5.91
C GLY A 22 7.53 -1.84 4.43
N GLU A 23 8.52 -2.65 4.07
CA GLU A 23 9.18 -2.64 2.75
C GLU A 23 8.53 -3.58 1.71
N ASP A 24 7.61 -4.45 2.12
CA ASP A 24 7.08 -5.52 1.27
C ASP A 24 5.73 -5.12 0.62
N PRO A 25 5.62 -5.12 -0.72
CA PRO A 25 4.39 -4.74 -1.41
C PRO A 25 3.17 -5.61 -1.08
N THR A 26 3.36 -6.90 -0.81
CA THR A 26 2.26 -7.81 -0.43
C THR A 26 1.71 -7.47 0.95
N THR A 27 2.59 -7.18 1.90
CA THR A 27 2.25 -6.76 3.27
C THR A 27 1.54 -5.41 3.23
N ALA A 28 2.08 -4.44 2.49
CA ALA A 28 1.47 -3.13 2.35
C ALA A 28 0.09 -3.17 1.67
N SER A 29 -0.06 -4.01 0.65
CA SER A 29 -1.34 -4.26 -0.02
C SER A 29 -2.38 -4.83 0.94
N ARG A 30 -2.04 -5.89 1.69
CA ARG A 30 -2.98 -6.52 2.66
C ARG A 30 -3.32 -5.58 3.81
N TYR A 31 -2.36 -4.80 4.30
CA TYR A 31 -2.60 -3.76 5.29
C TYR A 31 -3.57 -2.70 4.76
N GLY A 32 -3.31 -2.16 3.56
CA GLY A 32 -4.17 -1.15 2.92
C GLY A 32 -5.61 -1.61 2.78
N VAL A 33 -5.84 -2.84 2.29
CA VAL A 33 -7.18 -3.42 2.15
C VAL A 33 -7.90 -3.55 3.48
N ALA A 34 -7.23 -4.08 4.51
CA ALA A 34 -7.82 -4.26 5.84
C ALA A 34 -8.16 -2.91 6.49
N PHE A 35 -7.25 -1.92 6.37
CA PHE A 35 -7.42 -0.59 6.95
C PHE A 35 -8.55 0.18 6.26
N VAL A 36 -8.62 0.13 4.92
CA VAL A 36 -9.69 0.77 4.15
C VAL A 36 -11.04 0.17 4.52
N LYS A 37 -11.18 -1.16 4.56
CA LYS A 37 -12.45 -1.81 4.96
C LYS A 37 -12.86 -1.48 6.39
N GLY A 38 -11.88 -1.45 7.31
CA GLY A 38 -12.12 -1.06 8.71
C GLY A 38 -12.61 0.38 8.84
N LEU A 39 -12.00 1.33 8.11
CA LEU A 39 -12.40 2.73 8.11
C LEU A 39 -13.76 2.95 7.44
N GLN A 40 -13.96 2.41 6.25
CA GLN A 40 -15.15 2.69 5.45
C GLN A 40 -16.39 1.95 5.95
N GLY A 41 -16.19 0.94 6.80
CA GLY A 41 -17.26 0.10 7.34
C GLY A 41 -17.72 -0.96 6.34
N ASN A 42 -18.34 -2.01 6.87
CA ASN A 42 -18.87 -3.14 6.10
C ASN A 42 -20.40 -3.04 5.89
N SER A 43 -20.97 -1.84 5.94
CA SER A 43 -22.41 -1.68 5.77
C SER A 43 -22.82 -2.11 4.36
N SER A 44 -23.87 -2.91 4.25
CA SER A 44 -24.47 -3.34 2.98
C SER A 44 -25.22 -2.22 2.26
N ALA A 45 -25.41 -1.08 2.93
CA ALA A 45 -25.90 0.14 2.33
C ALA A 45 -24.75 0.83 1.60
N SER A 46 -25.05 1.59 0.55
CA SER A 46 -24.13 2.50 -0.15
C SER A 46 -23.46 3.55 0.76
N LEU A 47 -23.78 3.55 2.05
CA LEU A 47 -23.30 4.46 3.07
C LEU A 47 -21.94 4.04 3.64
N LEU A 48 -21.00 4.97 3.64
CA LEU A 48 -19.67 4.89 4.22
C LEU A 48 -19.67 5.38 5.66
N GLN A 49 -18.95 4.68 6.55
CA GLN A 49 -18.68 5.16 7.90
C GLN A 49 -17.71 6.34 7.93
N THR A 50 -16.64 6.24 7.13
CA THR A 50 -15.73 7.35 6.81
C THR A 50 -15.15 7.15 5.41
N SER A 51 -14.56 8.18 4.82
CA SER A 51 -13.81 8.07 3.56
C SER A 51 -12.36 7.71 3.88
N ALA A 52 -11.84 6.63 3.29
CA ALA A 52 -10.42 6.27 3.38
C ALA A 52 -9.67 6.82 2.16
N CYS A 53 -8.49 7.38 2.39
CA CYS A 53 -7.64 7.94 1.34
C CYS A 53 -6.23 7.35 1.39
N CYS A 54 -5.96 6.37 0.52
CA CYS A 54 -4.64 5.75 0.47
C CYS A 54 -3.61 6.73 -0.08
N LYS A 55 -2.49 6.88 0.63
CA LYS A 55 -1.46 7.88 0.32
C LYS A 55 -0.05 7.31 0.44
N HIS A 56 0.94 7.89 -0.23
CA HIS A 56 0.90 9.02 -1.17
C HIS A 56 1.28 8.50 -2.56
N ALA A 57 0.34 8.52 -3.50
CA ALA A 57 0.46 7.93 -4.83
C ALA A 57 1.30 8.84 -5.75
N THR A 58 2.43 8.39 -6.30
CA THR A 58 3.16 7.17 -5.96
C THR A 58 4.65 7.48 -5.90
N ALA A 59 5.48 6.48 -5.60
CA ALA A 59 6.94 6.61 -5.51
C ALA A 59 7.42 7.72 -4.54
N TYR A 60 6.70 7.90 -3.43
CA TYR A 60 7.10 8.77 -2.34
C TYR A 60 7.60 7.95 -1.15
N ASP A 61 8.91 7.99 -0.93
CA ASP A 61 9.62 7.24 0.11
C ASP A 61 10.85 8.02 0.64
N LEU A 62 10.85 9.35 0.54
CA LEU A 62 11.95 10.23 0.94
C LEU A 62 11.45 11.57 1.48
N GLU A 63 11.98 12.02 2.62
CA GLU A 63 11.66 13.33 3.22
C GLU A 63 12.65 14.42 2.80
N ASP A 64 13.89 14.26 3.20
CA ASP A 64 15.01 15.16 2.94
C ASP A 64 16.29 14.36 3.09
N TRP A 65 16.98 14.11 1.97
CA TRP A 65 18.20 13.31 1.96
C TRP A 65 19.16 13.80 0.88
N GLY A 66 20.44 13.94 1.23
CA GLY A 66 21.48 14.37 0.28
C GLY A 66 21.26 15.77 -0.28
N GLY A 67 20.52 16.65 0.41
CA GLY A 67 20.17 17.99 -0.07
C GLY A 67 18.97 18.02 -1.05
N VAL A 68 18.26 16.91 -1.19
CA VAL A 68 17.04 16.79 -2.00
C VAL A 68 15.85 16.61 -1.05
N ALA A 69 14.91 17.55 -1.10
CA ALA A 69 13.71 17.53 -0.28
C ALA A 69 12.55 16.91 -1.05
N ARG A 70 11.57 16.34 -0.34
CA ARG A 70 10.35 15.74 -0.91
C ARG A 70 9.62 16.65 -1.91
N TYR A 71 9.70 17.97 -1.71
CA TYR A 71 9.04 18.96 -2.57
C TYR A 71 9.70 19.13 -3.95
N ASN A 72 11.00 18.85 -4.08
CA ASN A 72 11.74 18.96 -5.35
C ASN A 72 12.35 17.62 -5.79
N PHE A 73 12.00 16.52 -5.12
CA PHE A 73 12.42 15.19 -5.49
C PHE A 73 11.69 14.72 -6.76
N ASP A 74 12.46 14.27 -7.75
CA ASP A 74 11.96 13.63 -8.98
C ASP A 74 12.45 12.18 -9.00
N ALA A 75 11.56 11.27 -8.64
CA ALA A 75 11.81 9.83 -8.61
C ALA A 75 12.04 9.31 -10.03
N ARG A 76 13.23 8.74 -10.27
CA ARG A 76 13.58 8.04 -11.51
C ARG A 76 13.25 6.56 -11.35
N VAL A 77 12.03 6.19 -11.75
CA VAL A 77 11.48 4.84 -11.52
C VAL A 77 11.12 4.17 -12.84
N THR A 78 11.50 2.91 -12.98
CA THR A 78 11.17 2.14 -14.18
C THR A 78 9.69 1.73 -14.18
N ALA A 79 9.12 1.45 -15.36
CA ALA A 79 7.77 0.88 -15.45
C ALA A 79 7.66 -0.46 -14.69
N GLN A 80 8.76 -1.22 -14.66
CA GLN A 80 8.87 -2.45 -13.88
C GLN A 80 8.73 -2.18 -12.37
N ASP A 81 9.53 -1.27 -11.80
CA ASP A 81 9.49 -0.97 -10.36
C ASP A 81 8.16 -0.34 -9.95
N LEU A 82 7.56 0.47 -10.82
CA LEU A 82 6.22 1.03 -10.57
C LEU A 82 5.20 -0.10 -10.37
N GLU A 83 5.14 -1.06 -11.28
CA GLU A 83 4.14 -2.12 -11.24
C GLU A 83 4.46 -3.28 -10.27
N ASP A 84 5.75 -3.57 -10.01
CA ASP A 84 6.16 -4.62 -9.07
C ASP A 84 6.23 -4.13 -7.62
N THR A 85 6.53 -2.85 -7.37
CA THR A 85 6.85 -2.35 -6.02
C THR A 85 5.95 -1.20 -5.58
N TYR A 86 5.89 -0.09 -6.33
CA TYR A 86 5.27 1.15 -5.83
C TYR A 86 3.75 1.18 -5.93
N ASN A 87 3.19 0.68 -7.03
CA ASN A 87 1.76 0.69 -7.32
C ASN A 87 0.92 -0.42 -6.65
N PRO A 88 1.42 -1.65 -6.38
CA PRO A 88 0.62 -2.72 -5.82
C PRO A 88 -0.23 -2.36 -4.58
N PRO A 89 0.29 -1.60 -3.59
CA PRO A 89 -0.51 -1.23 -2.43
C PRO A 89 -1.68 -0.29 -2.78
N PHE A 90 -1.46 0.67 -3.68
CA PHE A 90 -2.51 1.59 -4.14
C PHE A 90 -3.54 0.87 -5.01
N ARG A 91 -3.10 -0.02 -5.90
CA ARG A 91 -3.99 -0.88 -6.69
C ARG A 91 -4.89 -1.70 -5.78
N SER A 92 -4.33 -2.32 -4.74
CA SER A 92 -5.09 -3.13 -3.78
C SER A 92 -6.05 -2.27 -2.95
N CYS A 93 -5.66 -1.07 -2.53
CA CYS A 93 -6.56 -0.11 -1.89
C CYS A 93 -7.82 0.16 -2.74
N VAL A 94 -7.65 0.41 -4.04
CA VAL A 94 -8.76 0.75 -4.94
C VAL A 94 -9.56 -0.51 -5.31
N VAL A 95 -8.89 -1.54 -5.82
CA VAL A 95 -9.54 -2.72 -6.39
C VAL A 95 -10.16 -3.60 -5.31
N ASP A 96 -9.43 -3.89 -4.22
CA ASP A 96 -9.85 -4.87 -3.21
C ASP A 96 -10.39 -4.21 -1.93
N GLY A 97 -9.81 -3.07 -1.55
CA GLY A 97 -10.23 -2.24 -0.43
C GLY A 97 -11.47 -1.40 -0.75
N LYS A 98 -11.69 -1.07 -2.03
CA LYS A 98 -12.72 -0.12 -2.48
C LYS A 98 -12.56 1.26 -1.85
N ALA A 99 -11.32 1.73 -1.71
CA ALA A 99 -11.01 3.04 -1.17
C ALA A 99 -11.75 4.14 -1.95
N SER A 100 -12.37 5.08 -1.22
CA SER A 100 -13.08 6.22 -1.80
C SER A 100 -12.16 7.39 -2.16
N CYS A 101 -10.87 7.29 -1.81
CA CYS A 101 -9.89 8.32 -2.13
C CYS A 101 -8.47 7.75 -2.35
N VAL A 102 -7.74 8.43 -3.23
CA VAL A 102 -6.28 8.29 -3.39
C VAL A 102 -5.66 9.68 -3.31
N MET A 103 -4.58 9.83 -2.54
CA MET A 103 -3.87 11.10 -2.43
C MET A 103 -2.63 11.08 -3.30
N CYS A 104 -2.48 12.04 -4.21
CA CYS A 104 -1.26 12.21 -4.99
C CYS A 104 -0.13 12.82 -4.13
N ALA A 105 1.10 12.34 -4.34
CA ALA A 105 2.27 12.78 -3.57
C ALA A 105 2.81 14.14 -4.02
N TYR A 106 3.75 14.69 -3.23
CA TYR A 106 4.59 15.82 -3.67
C TYR A 106 5.49 15.43 -4.85
N THR A 107 6.05 14.22 -4.81
CA THR A 107 7.12 13.74 -5.68
C THR A 107 6.83 13.88 -7.18
N GLY A 108 7.84 14.31 -7.94
CA GLY A 108 7.87 14.13 -9.39
C GLY A 108 8.17 12.68 -9.75
N ILE A 109 7.53 12.16 -10.79
CA ILE A 109 7.74 10.81 -11.30
C ILE A 109 8.21 10.93 -12.73
N ASN A 110 9.48 10.60 -12.96
CA ASN A 110 10.12 10.68 -14.28
C ASN A 110 9.92 12.05 -14.96
N GLY A 111 9.98 13.14 -14.19
CA GLY A 111 9.84 14.52 -14.66
C GLY A 111 8.42 15.10 -14.62
N VAL A 112 7.41 14.35 -14.17
CA VAL A 112 6.02 14.82 -14.08
C VAL A 112 5.54 14.80 -12.61
N PRO A 113 5.10 15.93 -12.04
CA PRO A 113 4.54 15.96 -10.68
C PRO A 113 3.38 14.97 -10.52
N ALA A 114 3.34 14.20 -9.44
CA ALA A 114 2.30 13.17 -9.26
C ALA A 114 0.88 13.74 -9.33
N CYS A 115 0.65 14.95 -8.81
CA CYS A 115 -0.64 15.64 -8.85
C CYS A 115 -1.01 16.27 -10.21
N ALA A 116 -0.10 16.29 -11.19
CA ALA A 116 -0.35 16.70 -12.58
C ALA A 116 -0.12 15.56 -13.59
N ASN A 117 0.04 14.32 -13.12
CA ASN A 117 0.33 13.17 -13.96
C ASN A 117 -0.98 12.48 -14.40
N SER A 118 -1.44 12.74 -15.63
CA SER A 118 -2.67 12.16 -16.17
C SER A 118 -2.58 10.65 -16.39
N ASP A 119 -1.39 10.13 -16.70
CA ASP A 119 -1.17 8.69 -16.81
C ASP A 119 -1.38 8.01 -15.45
N LEU A 120 -0.92 8.63 -14.36
CA LEU A 120 -1.16 8.12 -13.01
C LEU A 120 -2.62 8.31 -12.58
N LEU A 121 -3.14 9.54 -12.59
CA LEU A 121 -4.42 9.85 -11.94
C LEU A 121 -5.64 9.44 -12.78
N THR A 122 -5.63 9.73 -14.08
CA THR A 122 -6.76 9.44 -14.97
C THR A 122 -6.66 8.03 -15.53
N LYS A 123 -5.56 7.67 -16.17
CA LYS A 123 -5.43 6.36 -16.83
C LYS A 123 -5.32 5.23 -15.80
N THR A 124 -4.36 5.30 -14.87
CA THR A 124 -4.10 4.19 -13.94
C THR A 124 -5.09 4.16 -12.77
N VAL A 125 -5.16 5.22 -11.94
CA VAL A 125 -5.97 5.22 -10.71
C VAL A 125 -7.47 5.15 -11.02
N ARG A 126 -7.96 6.00 -11.94
CA ARG A 126 -9.38 6.04 -12.28
C ARG A 126 -9.78 5.03 -13.35
N GLY A 127 -8.96 4.86 -14.39
CA GLY A 127 -9.22 3.91 -15.48
C GLY A 127 -8.92 2.46 -15.08
N ASP A 128 -7.64 2.10 -15.01
CA ASP A 128 -7.19 0.71 -14.88
C ASP A 128 -7.56 0.09 -13.52
N TRP A 129 -7.52 0.87 -12.43
CA TRP A 129 -7.90 0.40 -11.09
C TRP A 129 -9.37 0.65 -10.77
N GLY A 130 -10.03 1.57 -11.48
CA GLY A 130 -11.46 1.82 -11.33
C GLY A 130 -11.83 2.55 -10.03
N LEU A 131 -11.08 3.61 -9.65
CA LEU A 131 -11.42 4.43 -8.48
C LEU A 131 -12.85 4.99 -8.57
N ASP A 132 -13.73 4.49 -7.72
CA ASP A 132 -15.08 5.00 -7.47
C ASP A 132 -15.05 6.00 -6.29
N GLY A 133 -14.49 7.17 -6.56
CA GLY A 133 -14.21 8.17 -5.54
C GLY A 133 -13.45 9.38 -6.09
N TYR A 134 -12.68 10.04 -5.21
CA TYR A 134 -11.99 11.28 -5.55
C TYR A 134 -10.47 11.20 -5.31
N VAL A 135 -9.70 11.97 -6.07
CA VAL A 135 -8.26 12.16 -5.87
C VAL A 135 -8.01 13.44 -5.11
N ALA A 136 -7.23 13.36 -4.04
CA ALA A 136 -6.80 14.52 -3.26
C ALA A 136 -5.32 14.85 -3.51
N SER A 137 -4.93 16.12 -3.38
CA SER A 137 -3.52 16.47 -3.27
C SER A 137 -3.02 16.24 -1.85
N ASP A 138 -1.75 15.89 -1.71
CA ASP A 138 -1.04 16.21 -0.47
C ASP A 138 -0.99 17.74 -0.31
N CYS A 139 -0.79 18.20 0.92
CA CYS A 139 -1.07 19.57 1.30
C CYS A 139 -0.13 20.58 0.64
N ASP A 140 -0.72 21.47 -0.16
CA ASP A 140 -0.07 22.44 -1.04
C ASP A 140 0.74 21.81 -2.18
N ALA A 141 0.54 20.52 -2.51
CA ALA A 141 1.25 19.88 -3.61
C ALA A 141 0.99 20.58 -4.96
N VAL A 142 -0.20 21.18 -5.14
CA VAL A 142 -0.51 21.99 -6.32
C VAL A 142 0.36 23.24 -6.42
N ALA A 143 0.58 23.93 -5.29
CA ALA A 143 1.47 25.08 -5.23
C ALA A 143 2.93 24.69 -5.49
N ILE A 144 3.35 23.57 -4.90
CA ILE A 144 4.72 23.02 -4.98
C ILE A 144 5.14 22.74 -6.43
N MET A 145 4.21 22.33 -7.31
CA MET A 145 4.47 22.14 -8.74
C MET A 145 5.08 23.39 -9.39
N ARG A 146 4.67 24.58 -8.96
CA ARG A 146 5.28 25.86 -9.38
C ARG A 146 6.44 26.24 -8.48
N ASP A 147 6.20 26.24 -7.17
CA ASP A 147 7.01 26.97 -6.20
C ASP A 147 8.33 26.29 -5.87
N ALA A 148 8.39 24.96 -5.98
CA ALA A 148 9.61 24.18 -5.79
C ALA A 148 10.03 23.44 -7.06
N GLN A 149 9.08 22.88 -7.81
CA GLN A 149 9.37 22.00 -8.94
C GLN A 149 9.53 22.73 -10.27
N ARG A 150 9.10 24.00 -10.34
CA ARG A 150 9.18 24.85 -11.56
C ARG A 150 8.52 24.21 -12.80
N TYR A 151 7.55 23.33 -12.58
CA TYR A 151 6.83 22.61 -13.63
C TYR A 151 5.76 23.50 -14.29
N ALA A 152 5.04 24.27 -13.48
CA ALA A 152 4.02 25.20 -13.96
C ALA A 152 4.56 26.65 -14.02
N PRO A 153 4.38 27.38 -15.14
CA PRO A 153 4.86 28.77 -15.27
C PRO A 153 4.10 29.77 -14.39
N THR A 154 2.77 29.61 -14.29
CA THR A 154 1.90 30.48 -13.51
C THR A 154 1.05 29.68 -12.51
N PRO A 155 0.51 30.32 -11.46
CA PRO A 155 -0.43 29.66 -10.55
C PRO A 155 -1.64 29.04 -11.28
N GLU A 156 -2.18 29.74 -12.27
CA GLU A 156 -3.32 29.26 -13.06
C GLU A 156 -2.95 28.06 -13.94
N ASP A 157 -1.70 27.96 -14.40
CA ASP A 157 -1.21 26.76 -15.11
C ASP A 157 -1.13 25.56 -14.17
N ALA A 158 -0.68 25.75 -12.92
CA ALA A 158 -0.61 24.67 -11.94
C ALA A 158 -2.01 24.12 -11.62
N VAL A 159 -3.00 25.01 -11.42
CA VAL A 159 -4.40 24.61 -11.24
C VAL A 159 -4.92 23.87 -12.47
N ALA A 160 -4.64 24.38 -13.67
CA ALA A 160 -5.11 23.77 -14.91
C ALA A 160 -4.52 22.38 -15.15
N LEU A 161 -3.21 22.22 -14.90
CA LEU A 161 -2.52 20.93 -15.02
C LEU A 161 -3.09 19.90 -14.03
N ALA A 162 -3.32 20.30 -12.77
CA ALA A 162 -3.81 19.39 -11.75
C ALA A 162 -5.25 18.92 -12.03
N LEU A 163 -6.19 19.84 -12.31
CA LEU A 163 -7.57 19.48 -12.63
C LEU A 163 -7.67 18.60 -13.87
N LYS A 164 -6.94 18.96 -14.94
CA LYS A 164 -6.95 18.17 -16.20
C LYS A 164 -6.27 16.80 -16.05
N ALA A 165 -5.31 16.66 -15.14
CA ALA A 165 -4.70 15.37 -14.84
C ALA A 165 -5.67 14.42 -14.11
N GLY A 166 -6.68 14.95 -13.43
CA GLY A 166 -7.69 14.18 -12.70
C GLY A 166 -7.67 14.37 -11.18
N LEU A 167 -7.03 15.43 -10.69
CA LEU A 167 -7.12 15.85 -9.28
C LEU A 167 -8.50 16.45 -9.00
N ASP A 168 -9.16 16.01 -7.93
CA ASP A 168 -10.52 16.47 -7.60
C ASP A 168 -10.56 17.48 -6.45
N ILE A 169 -9.61 17.42 -5.51
CA ILE A 169 -9.54 18.35 -4.39
C ILE A 169 -8.10 18.72 -4.02
N ASP A 170 -7.89 20.01 -3.83
CA ASP A 170 -6.65 20.56 -3.29
C ASP A 170 -6.69 20.54 -1.75
N CYS A 171 -5.79 19.80 -1.10
CA CYS A 171 -5.46 20.10 0.29
C CYS A 171 -4.66 21.40 0.30
N GLY A 172 -5.31 22.53 0.53
CA GLY A 172 -4.65 23.82 0.50
C GLY A 172 -5.62 24.90 0.08
N THR A 173 -5.06 26.06 -0.25
CA THR A 173 -5.86 27.21 -0.72
C THR A 173 -5.57 27.57 -2.17
N TYR A 174 -4.65 26.86 -2.82
CA TYR A 174 -4.10 27.26 -4.12
C TYR A 174 -5.15 27.19 -5.23
N MET A 175 -5.90 26.10 -5.31
CA MET A 175 -7.01 26.01 -6.27
C MET A 175 -8.10 27.05 -5.98
N GLN A 176 -8.45 27.28 -4.71
CA GLN A 176 -9.47 28.26 -4.33
C GLN A 176 -9.09 29.69 -4.75
N GLN A 177 -7.80 30.02 -4.68
CA GLN A 177 -7.29 31.34 -5.04
C GLN A 177 -7.18 31.55 -6.56
N HIS A 178 -6.82 30.51 -7.31
CA HIS A 178 -6.40 30.65 -8.72
C HIS A 178 -7.36 30.04 -9.76
N ALA A 179 -8.31 29.17 -9.38
CA ALA A 179 -9.20 28.51 -10.34
C ALA A 179 -10.07 29.49 -11.14
N ALA A 180 -10.62 30.53 -10.49
CA ALA A 180 -11.43 31.53 -11.19
C ALA A 180 -10.64 32.27 -12.29
N ALA A 181 -9.40 32.64 -12.01
CA ALA A 181 -8.52 33.25 -13.00
C ALA A 181 -8.14 32.26 -14.12
N ALA A 182 -7.92 30.99 -13.79
CA ALA A 182 -7.66 29.94 -14.77
C ALA A 182 -8.85 29.74 -15.75
N VAL A 183 -10.10 29.82 -15.26
CA VAL A 183 -11.30 29.82 -16.10
C VAL A 183 -11.35 31.05 -16.99
N GLN A 184 -11.16 32.25 -16.43
CA GLN A 184 -11.18 33.52 -17.19
C GLN A 184 -10.13 33.56 -18.30
N GLN A 185 -8.97 32.92 -18.08
CA GLN A 185 -7.89 32.80 -19.06
C GLN A 185 -8.12 31.65 -20.07
N GLY A 186 -9.21 30.89 -19.95
CA GLY A 186 -9.51 29.75 -20.81
C GLY A 186 -8.58 28.54 -20.62
N LYS A 187 -7.86 28.47 -19.49
CA LYS A 187 -6.94 27.38 -19.17
C LYS A 187 -7.68 26.14 -18.69
N ILE A 188 -8.81 26.32 -18.03
CA ILE A 188 -9.77 25.27 -17.64
C ILE A 188 -11.19 25.73 -17.97
N THR A 189 -12.09 24.77 -18.04
CA THR A 189 -13.53 24.99 -18.25
C THR A 189 -14.31 24.76 -16.96
N GLU A 190 -15.56 25.23 -16.90
CA GLU A 190 -16.46 24.84 -15.80
C GLU A 190 -16.67 23.32 -15.75
N ASP A 191 -16.71 22.64 -16.89
CA ASP A 191 -16.77 21.17 -16.96
C ASP A 191 -15.59 20.47 -16.26
N ASP A 192 -14.38 21.07 -16.27
CA ASP A 192 -13.23 20.51 -15.56
C ASP A 192 -13.42 20.60 -14.04
N ILE A 193 -14.07 21.66 -13.56
CA ILE A 193 -14.43 21.86 -12.14
C ILE A 193 -15.59 20.93 -11.77
N ASP A 194 -16.61 20.82 -12.62
CA ASP A 194 -17.79 19.99 -12.37
C ASP A 194 -17.44 18.51 -12.27
N LYS A 195 -16.48 18.01 -13.05
CA LYS A 195 -15.97 16.63 -12.91
C LYS A 195 -15.39 16.39 -11.51
N ALA A 196 -14.54 17.31 -11.03
CA ALA A 196 -13.94 17.24 -9.71
C ALA A 196 -15.00 17.29 -8.59
N LEU A 197 -15.97 18.20 -8.71
CA LEU A 197 -17.08 18.33 -7.78
C LEU A 197 -17.97 17.10 -7.77
N ASN A 198 -18.30 16.52 -8.92
CA ASN A 198 -19.13 15.31 -9.02
C ASN A 198 -18.49 14.14 -8.26
N ASN A 199 -17.20 13.89 -8.45
CA ASN A 199 -16.47 12.84 -7.74
C ASN A 199 -16.48 13.06 -6.21
N LEU A 200 -16.17 14.29 -5.77
CA LEU A 200 -16.14 14.63 -4.35
C LEU A 200 -17.52 14.56 -3.70
N PHE A 201 -18.54 15.13 -4.34
CA PHE A 201 -19.89 15.17 -3.80
C PHE A 201 -20.57 13.80 -3.83
N ALA A 202 -20.28 12.94 -4.80
CA ALA A 202 -20.74 11.54 -4.77
C ALA A 202 -20.26 10.82 -3.49
N VAL A 203 -19.00 11.01 -3.09
CA VAL A 203 -18.51 10.44 -1.82
C VAL A 203 -19.15 11.13 -0.62
N ARG A 204 -19.40 12.45 -0.66
CA ARG A 204 -20.14 13.13 0.43
C ARG A 204 -21.59 12.65 0.56
N MET A 205 -22.26 12.31 -0.53
CA MET A 205 -23.58 11.67 -0.51
C MET A 205 -23.50 10.26 0.09
N ARG A 206 -22.48 9.48 -0.28
CA ARG A 206 -22.22 8.18 0.36
C ARG A 206 -21.84 8.29 1.84
N LEU A 207 -21.41 9.45 2.33
CA LEU A 207 -21.21 9.71 3.77
C LEU A 207 -22.51 10.16 4.47
N GLY A 208 -23.63 10.25 3.75
CA GLY A 208 -24.93 10.66 4.27
C GLY A 208 -25.02 12.13 4.65
N HIS A 209 -24.09 12.98 4.18
CA HIS A 209 -24.08 14.41 4.49
C HIS A 209 -25.32 15.17 3.98
N PHE A 210 -26.10 14.56 3.09
CA PHE A 210 -27.29 15.16 2.48
C PHE A 210 -28.59 14.41 2.84
N ASP A 211 -28.52 13.46 3.79
CA ASP A 211 -29.65 12.59 4.15
C ASP A 211 -30.54 13.18 5.27
N GLY A 212 -30.43 14.48 5.55
CA GLY A 212 -31.18 15.16 6.61
C GLY A 212 -30.44 15.21 7.95
N ASP A 213 -31.10 14.88 9.05
CA ASP A 213 -30.47 14.90 10.38
C ASP A 213 -29.44 13.75 10.48
N PRO A 214 -28.14 14.04 10.61
CA PRO A 214 -27.09 13.01 10.64
C PRO A 214 -27.27 12.03 11.80
N ARG A 215 -27.99 12.41 12.87
CA ARG A 215 -28.31 11.52 14.00
C ARG A 215 -29.28 10.41 13.65
N ALA A 216 -30.05 10.57 12.56
CA ALA A 216 -30.98 9.56 12.07
C ALA A 216 -30.29 8.46 11.25
N ASN A 217 -29.01 8.63 10.92
CA ASN A 217 -28.24 7.66 10.15
C ASN A 217 -27.72 6.51 11.04
N ILE A 218 -27.32 5.38 10.46
CA ILE A 218 -26.80 4.17 11.15
C ILE A 218 -25.57 4.46 12.02
N TYR A 219 -24.78 5.49 11.68
CA TYR A 219 -23.63 5.95 12.46
C TYR A 219 -23.94 7.17 13.35
N GLY A 220 -25.16 7.71 13.28
CA GLY A 220 -25.56 8.95 13.93
C GLY A 220 -25.63 8.88 15.46
N GLY A 221 -25.66 7.67 16.02
CA GLY A 221 -25.66 7.42 17.46
C GLY A 221 -24.28 7.46 18.12
N LEU A 222 -23.20 7.47 17.33
CA LEU A 222 -21.83 7.50 17.85
C LEU A 222 -21.57 8.81 18.61
N ASN A 223 -21.04 8.68 19.82
CA ASN A 223 -20.80 9.80 20.72
C ASN A 223 -19.56 9.58 21.59
N ALA A 224 -19.32 10.48 22.56
CA ALA A 224 -18.14 10.43 23.42
C ALA A 224 -18.00 9.12 24.23
N ALA A 225 -19.10 8.42 24.54
CA ALA A 225 -19.08 7.14 25.23
C ALA A 225 -18.48 6.01 24.38
N ASP A 226 -18.46 6.16 23.05
CA ASP A 226 -17.88 5.19 22.12
C ASP A 226 -16.36 5.42 21.92
N ILE A 227 -15.80 6.49 22.48
CA ILE A 227 -14.39 6.81 22.38
C ILE A 227 -13.63 6.15 23.55
N CYS A 228 -12.53 5.46 23.24
CA CYS A 228 -11.65 4.86 24.24
C CYS A 228 -12.41 3.92 25.22
N THR A 229 -13.34 3.11 24.71
CA THR A 229 -14.03 2.08 25.48
C THR A 229 -13.04 1.04 26.04
N PRO A 230 -13.42 0.23 27.05
CA PRO A 230 -12.61 -0.90 27.49
C PRO A 230 -12.17 -1.81 26.33
N ASP A 231 -13.06 -2.08 25.37
CA ASP A 231 -12.78 -2.91 24.20
C ASP A 231 -11.77 -2.25 23.26
N HIS A 232 -11.86 -0.94 23.01
CA HIS A 232 -10.88 -0.22 22.20
C HIS A 232 -9.48 -0.24 22.85
N ARG A 233 -9.41 -0.09 24.18
CA ARG A 233 -8.14 -0.20 24.91
C ARG A 233 -7.57 -1.62 24.89
N ALA A 234 -8.44 -2.63 25.01
CA ALA A 234 -8.03 -4.03 24.92
C ALA A 234 -7.49 -4.36 23.51
N LEU A 235 -8.14 -3.88 22.45
CA LEU A 235 -7.67 -4.04 21.08
C LEU A 235 -6.33 -3.33 20.84
N ALA A 236 -6.15 -2.12 21.36
CA ALA A 236 -4.88 -1.40 21.28
C ALA A 236 -3.75 -2.15 22.01
N LEU A 237 -4.05 -2.72 23.17
CA LEU A 237 -3.10 -3.55 23.92
C LEU A 237 -2.77 -4.84 23.16
N GLU A 238 -3.78 -5.53 22.61
CA GLU A 238 -3.57 -6.74 21.80
C GLU A 238 -2.71 -6.45 20.57
N ALA A 239 -2.99 -5.37 19.84
CA ALA A 239 -2.19 -4.95 18.69
C ALA A 239 -0.73 -4.67 19.07
N ALA A 240 -0.49 -4.03 20.22
CA ALA A 240 0.86 -3.81 20.73
C ALA A 240 1.55 -5.13 21.13
N GLN A 241 0.87 -6.01 21.86
CA GLN A 241 1.40 -7.32 22.26
C GLN A 241 1.75 -8.20 21.05
N ASP A 242 0.92 -8.15 20.01
CA ASP A 242 1.10 -8.93 18.79
C ASP A 242 2.11 -8.31 17.81
N GLY A 243 2.41 -7.02 17.93
CA GLY A 243 3.34 -6.29 17.08
C GLY A 243 4.79 -6.27 17.60
N ILE A 244 5.04 -6.64 18.86
CA ILE A 244 6.38 -6.70 19.43
C ILE A 244 7.16 -7.89 18.82
N VAL A 245 8.38 -7.62 18.36
CA VAL A 245 9.26 -8.61 17.74
C VAL A 245 10.40 -9.00 18.69
N LEU A 246 10.45 -10.27 19.09
CA LEU A 246 11.58 -10.84 19.82
C LEU A 246 12.71 -11.20 18.85
N LEU A 247 13.72 -10.34 18.75
CA LEU A 247 14.87 -10.55 17.85
C LEU A 247 15.86 -11.60 18.34
N LYS A 248 16.04 -11.69 19.67
CA LYS A 248 17.05 -12.56 20.29
C LYS A 248 16.65 -12.95 21.71
N ASN A 249 16.83 -14.22 22.06
CA ASN A 249 16.57 -14.74 23.41
C ASN A 249 17.61 -15.80 23.81
N ASP A 250 18.84 -15.37 24.08
CA ASP A 250 19.91 -16.27 24.50
C ASP A 250 19.67 -16.81 25.92
N ALA A 251 20.15 -18.03 26.17
CA ALA A 251 20.09 -18.70 27.47
C ALA A 251 18.67 -18.79 28.07
N SER A 252 17.62 -18.67 27.24
CA SER A 252 16.21 -18.65 27.68
C SER A 252 15.94 -17.63 28.80
N ILE A 253 16.59 -16.46 28.73
CA ILE A 253 16.41 -15.40 29.74
C ILE A 253 14.95 -14.93 29.80
N LEU A 254 14.28 -14.83 28.64
CA LEU A 254 12.85 -14.55 28.58
C LEU A 254 12.03 -15.84 28.47
N PRO A 255 10.85 -15.91 29.11
CA PRO A 255 10.26 -14.88 29.97
C PRO A 255 10.97 -14.77 31.34
N LEU A 256 11.06 -13.55 31.87
CA LEU A 256 11.71 -13.32 33.17
C LEU A 256 10.96 -14.01 34.30
N ASP A 257 11.70 -14.59 35.26
CA ASP A 257 11.15 -15.00 36.54
C ASP A 257 10.79 -13.75 37.36
N ARG A 258 9.49 -13.54 37.60
CA ARG A 258 8.99 -12.39 38.37
C ARG A 258 9.57 -12.33 39.78
N ALA A 259 9.92 -13.46 40.38
CA ALA A 259 10.52 -13.49 41.72
C ALA A 259 11.97 -12.99 41.73
N ALA A 260 12.65 -13.01 40.58
CA ALA A 260 14.07 -12.68 40.45
C ALA A 260 14.34 -11.24 39.97
N VAL A 261 13.31 -10.47 39.60
CA VAL A 261 13.46 -9.12 39.02
C VAL A 261 13.16 -8.03 40.06
N ALA A 262 14.20 -7.28 40.47
CA ALA A 262 14.05 -6.17 41.44
C ALA A 262 13.55 -4.85 40.80
N SER A 263 13.86 -4.62 39.51
CA SER A 263 13.25 -3.60 38.63
C SER A 263 13.78 -3.79 37.20
N ALA A 264 12.99 -3.42 36.19
CA ALA A 264 13.42 -3.39 34.79
C ALA A 264 13.20 -1.97 34.24
N ALA A 265 14.25 -1.34 33.73
CA ALA A 265 14.16 -0.09 32.98
C ALA A 265 14.28 -0.40 31.48
N PRO A 266 13.45 0.21 30.61
CA PRO A 266 13.63 0.08 29.17
C PRO A 266 14.90 0.81 28.75
N ASN A 267 15.84 0.10 28.13
CA ASN A 267 16.99 0.69 27.45
C ASN A 267 16.74 0.59 25.94
N THR A 268 16.67 1.73 25.26
CA THR A 268 16.44 1.82 23.81
C THR A 268 17.78 1.94 23.10
N ASP A 269 18.37 0.81 22.70
CA ASP A 269 19.49 0.78 21.74
C ASP A 269 18.95 0.32 20.37
N LEU A 270 18.99 1.23 19.38
CA LEU A 270 18.67 0.93 17.99
C LEU A 270 19.91 0.34 17.31
N LEU A 271 19.84 -0.90 16.85
CA LEU A 271 20.86 -1.51 15.99
C LEU A 271 20.63 -1.07 14.54
N ALA A 272 21.58 -0.34 13.97
CA ALA A 272 21.65 -0.04 12.54
C ALA A 272 22.82 -0.78 11.90
N GLY A 273 22.56 -1.51 10.82
CA GLY A 273 23.61 -2.04 9.97
C GLY A 273 23.05 -2.91 8.86
N LEU A 274 23.26 -2.50 7.61
CA LEU A 274 23.23 -3.34 6.41
C LEU A 274 24.07 -2.64 5.32
N SER A 275 24.98 -3.38 4.69
CA SER A 275 25.76 -2.94 3.52
C SER A 275 25.17 -3.52 2.24
N THR A 276 25.18 -2.73 1.17
CA THR A 276 24.70 -3.12 -0.15
C THR A 276 25.70 -4.02 -0.88
N MET A 277 25.17 -5.00 -1.63
CA MET A 277 25.92 -5.79 -2.61
C MET A 277 25.50 -5.38 -4.03
N PRO A 278 26.43 -5.35 -5.01
CA PRO A 278 26.11 -4.97 -6.38
C PRO A 278 25.40 -6.11 -7.15
N SER A 279 24.51 -5.69 -8.05
CA SER A 279 23.73 -6.54 -8.95
C SER A 279 24.51 -6.91 -10.23
N PRO A 280 24.48 -8.16 -10.71
CA PRO A 280 25.01 -8.51 -12.02
C PRO A 280 23.99 -8.30 -13.16
N ALA A 281 24.55 -8.08 -14.34
CA ALA A 281 23.87 -7.75 -15.59
C ALA A 281 22.93 -8.86 -16.12
N ALA A 282 21.99 -8.44 -16.96
CA ALA A 282 20.94 -9.25 -17.55
C ALA A 282 21.44 -10.18 -18.66
N GLU A 283 20.94 -11.42 -18.64
CA GLU A 283 20.80 -12.27 -19.84
C GLU A 283 19.31 -12.47 -20.13
N GLU A 284 18.96 -12.37 -21.41
CA GLU A 284 17.66 -12.68 -21.99
C GLU A 284 17.51 -14.18 -22.26
N GLY A 285 16.29 -14.72 -22.11
CA GLY A 285 15.98 -16.04 -22.70
C GLY A 285 15.04 -16.97 -21.94
N VAL A 286 14.34 -16.54 -20.88
CA VAL A 286 13.31 -17.41 -20.26
C VAL A 286 11.97 -17.17 -20.97
N ALA A 287 11.43 -18.23 -21.60
CA ALA A 287 10.07 -18.21 -22.14
C ALA A 287 9.07 -17.87 -21.03
N SER A 288 8.17 -16.93 -21.27
CA SER A 288 7.18 -16.48 -20.28
C SER A 288 5.82 -16.29 -20.94
N TYR A 289 4.76 -16.44 -20.15
CA TYR A 289 3.38 -16.26 -20.58
C TYR A 289 2.87 -14.90 -20.09
N HIS A 290 2.31 -14.10 -20.99
CA HIS A 290 1.65 -12.85 -20.60
C HIS A 290 0.40 -13.16 -19.77
N VAL A 291 0.28 -12.57 -18.58
CA VAL A 291 -0.86 -12.80 -17.69
C VAL A 291 -2.17 -12.39 -18.36
N GLU A 292 -2.14 -11.30 -19.12
CA GLU A 292 -3.28 -10.83 -19.91
C GLU A 292 -3.76 -11.88 -20.93
N HIS A 293 -2.84 -12.57 -21.60
CA HIS A 293 -3.17 -13.61 -22.58
C HIS A 293 -3.64 -14.93 -21.95
N ILE A 294 -3.23 -15.23 -20.71
CA ILE A 294 -3.81 -16.35 -19.95
C ILE A 294 -5.29 -16.07 -19.68
N GLY A 295 -5.62 -14.83 -19.32
CA GLY A 295 -6.98 -14.36 -19.11
C GLY A 295 -7.58 -14.80 -17.77
N PRO A 296 -8.59 -14.05 -17.25
CA PRO A 296 -9.07 -14.18 -15.87
C PRO A 296 -9.63 -15.58 -15.56
N LYS A 297 -10.40 -16.16 -16.49
CA LYS A 297 -11.00 -17.49 -16.31
C LYS A 297 -9.93 -18.59 -16.13
N ARG A 298 -8.87 -18.55 -16.95
CA ARG A 298 -7.79 -19.54 -16.86
C ARG A 298 -6.93 -19.27 -15.63
N CYS A 299 -6.66 -18.00 -15.31
CA CYS A 299 -5.97 -17.64 -14.07
C CYS A 299 -6.69 -18.17 -12.81
N ASP A 300 -8.02 -18.12 -12.77
CA ASP A 300 -8.80 -18.70 -11.68
C ASP A 300 -8.72 -20.23 -11.63
N GLN A 301 -8.70 -20.91 -12.79
CA GLN A 301 -8.56 -22.36 -12.87
C GLN A 301 -7.17 -22.88 -12.48
N LEU A 302 -6.13 -22.03 -12.59
CA LEU A 302 -4.76 -22.37 -12.22
C LEU A 302 -4.50 -22.27 -10.72
N LYS A 303 -5.46 -21.78 -9.93
CA LYS A 303 -5.33 -21.68 -8.47
C LYS A 303 -5.22 -23.06 -7.83
N PHE A 304 -4.34 -23.19 -6.85
CA PHE A 304 -4.18 -24.43 -6.09
C PHE A 304 -3.90 -24.16 -4.61
N PRO A 305 -4.31 -25.05 -3.69
CA PRO A 305 -4.01 -24.90 -2.28
C PRO A 305 -2.59 -25.37 -1.96
N ALA A 306 -1.81 -24.54 -1.26
CA ALA A 306 -0.58 -24.95 -0.58
C ALA A 306 -0.87 -25.10 0.92
N VAL A 307 -0.54 -26.27 1.49
CA VAL A 307 -0.81 -26.57 2.91
C VAL A 307 0.50 -26.59 3.68
N VAL A 308 0.57 -25.78 4.73
CA VAL A 308 1.70 -25.72 5.67
C VAL A 308 1.23 -26.30 7.00
N GLU A 309 1.88 -27.35 7.47
CA GLU A 309 1.67 -27.85 8.84
C GLU A 309 2.62 -27.11 9.79
N VAL A 310 2.07 -26.62 10.90
CA VAL A 310 2.83 -25.95 11.96
C VAL A 310 2.59 -26.70 13.24
N GLU A 311 3.66 -27.03 13.96
CA GLU A 311 3.62 -27.71 15.25
C GLU A 311 4.34 -26.86 16.30
N ASN A 312 3.72 -26.71 17.47
CA ASN A 312 4.36 -26.10 18.62
C ASN A 312 5.10 -27.16 19.44
N HIS A 313 6.40 -27.32 19.19
CA HIS A 313 7.26 -28.22 19.98
C HIS A 313 7.66 -27.66 21.36
N GLY A 314 7.27 -26.42 21.67
CA GLY A 314 7.63 -25.74 22.91
C GLY A 314 6.71 -26.09 24.09
N PRO A 315 7.14 -25.76 25.31
CA PRO A 315 6.35 -26.00 26.53
C PRO A 315 5.29 -24.94 26.80
N MET A 316 5.17 -23.91 25.96
CA MET A 316 4.27 -22.77 26.14
C MET A 316 3.39 -22.56 24.92
N ASP A 317 2.17 -22.09 25.15
CA ASP A 317 1.29 -21.59 24.09
C ASP A 317 1.93 -20.38 23.40
N GLY A 318 1.71 -20.24 22.10
CA GLY A 318 2.35 -19.18 21.32
C GLY A 318 1.55 -18.78 20.09
N LYS A 319 1.85 -17.60 19.55
CA LYS A 319 1.40 -17.19 18.20
C LYS A 319 2.60 -17.26 17.27
N HIS A 320 2.44 -17.88 16.11
CA HIS A 320 3.47 -17.98 15.08
C HIS A 320 2.95 -17.37 13.76
N SER A 321 3.75 -16.50 13.15
CA SER A 321 3.45 -15.90 11.85
C SER A 321 4.14 -16.69 10.76
N VAL A 322 3.37 -17.48 10.02
CA VAL A 322 3.86 -18.21 8.84
C VAL A 322 3.90 -17.27 7.65
N LEU A 323 5.09 -17.12 7.07
CA LEU A 323 5.34 -16.33 5.86
C LEU A 323 5.66 -17.29 4.71
N VAL A 324 4.89 -17.21 3.63
CA VAL A 324 5.11 -17.98 2.40
C VAL A 324 5.73 -17.06 1.35
N TYR A 325 6.91 -17.44 0.91
CA TYR A 325 7.64 -16.73 -0.14
C TYR A 325 7.63 -17.51 -1.45
N LEU A 326 7.70 -16.79 -2.56
CA LEU A 326 8.08 -17.32 -3.86
C LEU A 326 9.53 -16.97 -4.16
N ARG A 327 10.24 -17.88 -4.78
CA ARG A 327 11.56 -17.64 -5.38
C ARG A 327 11.61 -18.25 -6.79
N TRP A 328 12.34 -17.59 -7.68
CA TRP A 328 12.68 -18.11 -9.01
C TRP A 328 14.02 -18.85 -8.99
N ALA A 329 14.31 -19.64 -10.02
CA ALA A 329 15.59 -20.34 -10.15
C ALA A 329 16.82 -19.40 -10.08
N ASN A 330 16.68 -18.15 -10.52
CA ASN A 330 17.68 -17.09 -10.38
C ASN A 330 17.01 -15.74 -10.05
N ALA A 331 17.80 -14.81 -9.49
CA ALA A 331 17.38 -13.44 -9.16
C ALA A 331 17.87 -12.42 -10.19
N THR A 332 17.78 -12.75 -11.48
CA THR A 332 18.18 -11.87 -12.59
C THR A 332 16.97 -11.36 -13.37
N ALA A 333 17.17 -10.39 -14.26
CA ALA A 333 16.12 -9.81 -15.11
C ALA A 333 14.91 -9.23 -14.34
N GLY A 334 15.16 -8.65 -13.16
CA GLY A 334 14.16 -8.05 -12.30
C GLY A 334 13.41 -9.03 -11.38
N ARG A 335 13.83 -10.30 -11.33
CA ARG A 335 13.35 -11.24 -10.31
C ARG A 335 13.94 -10.89 -8.95
N PRO A 336 13.14 -10.75 -7.88
CA PRO A 336 13.66 -10.58 -6.53
C PRO A 336 14.31 -11.88 -6.04
N ALA A 337 15.17 -11.78 -5.02
CA ALA A 337 15.78 -12.94 -4.37
C ALA A 337 14.72 -13.90 -3.79
N LYS A 338 13.64 -13.33 -3.27
CA LYS A 338 12.38 -13.98 -2.91
C LYS A 338 11.31 -12.89 -2.75
N GLN A 339 10.04 -13.24 -2.87
CA GLN A 339 8.90 -12.34 -2.74
C GLN A 339 7.87 -12.93 -1.80
N LEU A 340 7.35 -12.14 -0.86
CA LEU A 340 6.26 -12.62 -0.01
C LEU A 340 4.98 -12.73 -0.85
N ILE A 341 4.32 -13.88 -0.79
CA ILE A 341 3.05 -14.11 -1.52
C ILE A 341 1.87 -14.31 -0.56
N GLY A 342 2.14 -14.65 0.69
CA GLY A 342 1.11 -14.78 1.70
C GLY A 342 1.68 -14.90 3.10
N PHE A 343 0.85 -14.55 4.07
CA PHE A 343 1.17 -14.76 5.48
C PHE A 343 -0.09 -15.03 6.28
N ARG A 344 0.06 -15.82 7.34
CA ARG A 344 -1.00 -16.09 8.32
C ARG A 344 -0.41 -16.23 9.70
N ARG A 345 -1.10 -15.65 10.68
CA ARG A 345 -0.80 -15.85 12.09
C ARG A 345 -1.64 -17.00 12.64
N GLN A 346 -1.01 -17.92 13.36
CA GLN A 346 -1.64 -19.07 13.99
C GLN A 346 -1.31 -19.10 15.48
N HIS A 347 -2.32 -19.20 16.33
CA HIS A 347 -2.14 -19.49 17.74
C HIS A 347 -2.12 -21.01 17.95
N LEU A 348 -1.15 -21.50 18.73
CA LEU A 348 -0.98 -22.93 19.02
C LEU A 348 -0.72 -23.12 20.51
N LYS A 349 -1.44 -24.04 21.13
CA LYS A 349 -1.12 -24.53 22.46
C LYS A 349 0.18 -25.34 22.44
N ALA A 350 0.80 -25.52 23.60
CA ALA A 350 1.95 -26.41 23.74
C ALA A 350 1.64 -27.83 23.20
N GLY A 351 2.47 -28.33 22.27
CA GLY A 351 2.27 -29.62 21.61
C GLY A 351 1.20 -29.66 20.52
N GLU A 352 0.49 -28.54 20.24
CA GLU A 352 -0.57 -28.50 19.24
C GLU A 352 -0.01 -28.42 17.81
N LYS A 353 -0.76 -29.01 16.87
CA LYS A 353 -0.54 -28.90 15.42
C LYS A 353 -1.69 -28.17 14.76
N ALA A 354 -1.40 -27.36 13.75
CA ALA A 354 -2.39 -26.80 12.85
C ALA A 354 -1.96 -26.93 11.39
N ARG A 355 -2.95 -26.99 10.50
CA ARG A 355 -2.75 -26.97 9.04
C ARG A 355 -3.27 -25.66 8.47
N LEU A 356 -2.37 -24.87 7.93
CA LEU A 356 -2.68 -23.60 7.27
C LEU A 356 -2.77 -23.82 5.77
N THR A 357 -3.87 -23.38 5.15
CA THR A 357 -4.04 -23.44 3.70
C THR A 357 -3.86 -22.04 3.10
N PHE A 358 -3.04 -21.95 2.06
CA PHE A 358 -2.80 -20.77 1.26
C PHE A 358 -3.30 -21.02 -0.17
N ASP A 359 -4.25 -20.22 -0.63
CA ASP A 359 -4.72 -20.29 -2.01
C ASP A 359 -3.71 -19.59 -2.91
N ILE A 360 -2.95 -20.38 -3.68
CA ILE A 360 -1.90 -19.86 -4.55
C ILE A 360 -2.50 -19.59 -5.94
N SER A 361 -2.39 -18.35 -6.39
CA SER A 361 -2.77 -17.91 -7.73
C SER A 361 -1.51 -17.69 -8.57
N PRO A 362 -1.17 -18.55 -9.55
CA PRO A 362 0.03 -18.35 -10.37
C PRO A 362 0.05 -17.01 -11.11
N CYS A 363 -1.09 -16.56 -11.64
CA CYS A 363 -1.18 -15.27 -12.33
C CYS A 363 -0.94 -14.05 -11.42
N GLU A 364 -1.08 -14.21 -10.11
CA GLU A 364 -0.83 -13.16 -9.13
C GLU A 364 0.54 -13.37 -8.49
N HIS A 365 0.71 -14.51 -7.83
CA HIS A 365 1.86 -14.83 -6.99
C HIS A 365 3.10 -15.18 -7.81
N PHE A 366 2.98 -15.86 -8.96
CA PHE A 366 4.13 -16.28 -9.79
C PHE A 366 4.46 -15.25 -10.87
N SER A 367 3.63 -14.22 -10.99
CA SER A 367 3.87 -13.16 -11.94
C SER A 367 5.01 -12.26 -11.48
N ARG A 368 5.76 -11.77 -12.45
CA ARG A 368 6.68 -10.64 -12.31
C ARG A 368 6.40 -9.63 -13.40
N VAL A 369 6.80 -8.38 -13.21
CA VAL A 369 6.72 -7.39 -14.27
C VAL A 369 8.02 -7.43 -15.09
N ARG A 370 7.92 -7.17 -16.40
CA ARG A 370 9.08 -6.97 -17.29
C ARG A 370 9.42 -5.49 -17.40
N LYS A 371 10.55 -5.16 -18.04
CA LYS A 371 10.98 -3.77 -18.27
C LYS A 371 9.94 -2.89 -18.98
N ASP A 372 9.03 -3.49 -19.76
CA ASP A 372 7.95 -2.80 -20.47
C ASP A 372 6.69 -2.55 -19.61
N GLY A 373 6.69 -2.96 -18.33
CA GLY A 373 5.54 -2.82 -17.42
C GLY A 373 4.54 -3.97 -17.51
N ASN A 374 4.74 -4.96 -18.39
CA ASN A 374 3.80 -6.07 -18.54
C ASN A 374 4.05 -7.19 -17.53
N LYS A 375 2.97 -7.69 -16.92
CA LYS A 375 2.99 -8.87 -16.03
C LYS A 375 3.10 -10.17 -16.84
N VAL A 376 4.06 -11.00 -16.46
CA VAL A 376 4.29 -12.31 -17.07
C VAL A 376 4.51 -13.38 -16.00
N VAL A 377 4.18 -14.62 -16.30
CA VAL A 377 4.59 -15.80 -15.51
C VAL A 377 5.68 -16.51 -16.29
N ASP A 378 6.84 -16.72 -15.67
CA ASP A 378 7.94 -17.44 -16.31
C ASP A 378 7.57 -18.92 -16.49
N ARG A 379 8.08 -19.56 -17.55
CA ARG A 379 8.01 -21.01 -17.68
C ARG A 379 9.07 -21.67 -16.80
N GLY A 380 8.74 -22.84 -16.26
CA GLY A 380 9.69 -23.69 -15.54
C GLY A 380 9.57 -23.56 -14.02
N SER A 381 10.68 -23.79 -13.34
CA SER A 381 10.72 -24.00 -11.89
C SER A 381 10.56 -22.72 -11.07
N HIS A 382 9.63 -22.80 -10.12
CA HIS A 382 9.36 -21.82 -9.08
C HIS A 382 9.44 -22.52 -7.73
N PHE A 383 9.83 -21.82 -6.68
CA PHE A 383 10.06 -22.40 -5.36
C PHE A 383 9.17 -21.70 -4.34
N LEU A 384 8.21 -22.42 -3.77
CA LEU A 384 7.48 -21.96 -2.59
C LEU A 384 8.33 -22.23 -1.36
N MET A 385 8.52 -21.21 -0.51
CA MET A 385 9.38 -21.30 0.65
C MET A 385 8.64 -20.91 1.93
N VAL A 386 8.85 -21.69 2.98
CA VAL A 386 8.45 -21.37 4.36
C VAL A 386 9.65 -21.67 5.26
N ASP A 387 10.13 -20.63 5.94
CA ASP A 387 11.40 -20.66 6.67
C ASP A 387 12.57 -21.18 5.81
N LYS A 388 13.06 -22.39 6.09
CA LYS A 388 14.15 -23.07 5.38
C LYS A 388 13.66 -24.18 4.44
N HIS A 389 12.36 -24.46 4.44
CA HIS A 389 11.77 -25.48 3.59
C HIS A 389 11.40 -24.87 2.25
N GLU A 390 11.72 -25.56 1.16
CA GLU A 390 11.31 -25.18 -0.18
C GLU A 390 10.62 -26.34 -0.90
N MET A 391 9.66 -26.00 -1.76
CA MET A 391 8.96 -26.92 -2.64
C MET A 391 9.00 -26.36 -4.05
N GLU A 392 9.55 -27.15 -4.97
CA GLU A 392 9.59 -26.82 -6.39
C GLU A 392 8.23 -27.06 -7.04
N ILE A 393 7.80 -26.09 -7.85
CA ILE A 393 6.61 -26.12 -8.68
C ILE A 393 7.02 -25.73 -10.09
N THR A 394 6.77 -26.61 -11.05
CA THR A 394 7.01 -26.33 -12.45
C THR A 394 5.75 -25.73 -13.10
N PHE A 395 5.88 -24.56 -13.71
CA PHE A 395 4.81 -23.92 -14.45
C PHE A 395 4.99 -24.12 -15.96
N GLU A 396 4.13 -24.94 -16.56
CA GLU A 396 4.01 -25.14 -18.01
C GLU A 396 2.53 -24.99 -18.38
N VAL A 397 2.19 -24.10 -19.32
CA VAL A 397 0.81 -23.71 -19.64
C VAL A 397 0.52 -23.87 -21.12
#